data_AF-A0A651FRQ1-F1
#
_entry.id   AF-A0A651FRQ1-F1
#
_cell.length_a   1.000
_cell.length_b   1.000
_cell.length_c   1.000
_cell.angle_alpha   90.00
_cell.angle_beta   90.00
_cell.angle_gamma   90.00
#
_symmetry.space_group_name_H-M   'P 1'
#
loop_
_entity.id
_entity.type
_entity.pdbx_description
1 polymer ?
#
loop_
_entity_poly.entity_id
_entity_poly.type
_entity_poly.pdbx_seq_one_letter_code
_entity_poly.pdbx_strand_id
1 'polypeptide(L)'
;MSVFRRFSLSPAFARLIRRERSPATLVEGHFPDRSDRRSFLRIEGDTCFLLLQELGADGPGSEERVEVSRAQGEVLLDVCAGKAVYERIALDAANGVSVEVERYTAPQVVSYALVTFPDNAHAEAFRAPVWFGPEVSADEVGDARRIALGEQPKLHDGAITNGALESLIDYLEQRMNRFASRLADDGAASAARRLSRAPEVPPVAAPAPAPVAARSSPADSDAVFEERRPGVRRPVTTATSPEARTPPG
;
A
#
# COMPACT_ATOMS: atom_id res chain seq x y z
N MET A 1 -11.10 -17.52 16.33
CA MET A 1 -9.65 -17.36 16.05
C MET A 1 -9.52 -17.40 14.55
N SER A 2 -8.93 -16.36 13.95
CA SER A 2 -8.71 -16.35 12.50
C SER A 2 -7.63 -17.36 12.13
N VAL A 3 -7.79 -17.99 10.97
CA VAL A 3 -6.84 -18.96 10.41
C VAL A 3 -6.30 -18.35 9.12
N PHE A 4 -5.03 -18.54 8.82
CA PHE A 4 -4.48 -18.09 7.54
C PHE A 4 -3.87 -19.27 6.77
N ARG A 5 -3.95 -19.20 5.44
CA ARG A 5 -3.26 -20.11 4.52
C ARG A 5 -2.47 -19.27 3.52
N ARG A 6 -1.25 -19.68 3.22
CA ARG A 6 -0.35 -19.01 2.27
C ARG A 6 -0.08 -19.93 1.10
N PHE A 7 -0.21 -19.39 -0.11
CA PHE A 7 0.05 -20.10 -1.35
C PHE A 7 1.13 -19.37 -2.13
N SER A 8 2.05 -20.12 -2.70
CA SER A 8 3.03 -19.55 -3.63
C SER A 8 2.33 -19.00 -4.88
N LEU A 9 2.88 -17.95 -5.47
CA LEU A 9 2.27 -17.29 -6.63
C LEU A 9 3.31 -17.06 -7.73
N SER A 10 2.93 -17.38 -8.98
CA SER A 10 3.78 -17.09 -10.14
C SER A 10 4.05 -15.57 -10.24
N PRO A 11 5.31 -15.15 -10.50
CA PRO A 11 5.65 -13.74 -10.69
C PRO A 11 4.83 -13.04 -11.78
N ALA A 12 4.37 -13.77 -12.80
CA ALA A 12 3.54 -13.22 -13.88
C ALA A 12 2.13 -12.85 -13.40
N PHE A 13 1.47 -13.73 -12.64
CA PHE A 13 0.17 -13.44 -12.04
C PHE A 13 0.26 -12.30 -11.03
N ALA A 14 1.30 -12.26 -10.19
CA ALA A 14 1.52 -11.15 -9.28
C ALA A 14 1.65 -9.80 -10.03
N ARG A 15 2.34 -9.77 -11.17
CA ARG A 15 2.45 -8.56 -12.02
C ARG A 15 1.12 -8.18 -12.66
N LEU A 16 0.33 -9.15 -13.13
CA LEU A 16 -0.99 -8.91 -13.69
C LEU A 16 -1.93 -8.31 -12.63
N ILE A 17 -1.98 -8.92 -11.45
CA ILE A 17 -2.77 -8.43 -10.31
C ILE A 17 -2.38 -7.01 -9.92
N ARG A 18 -1.08 -6.72 -9.84
CA ARG A 18 -0.54 -5.38 -9.57
C ARG A 18 -0.92 -4.35 -10.64
N ARG A 19 -1.09 -4.77 -11.90
CA ARG A 19 -1.53 -3.86 -12.97
C ARG A 19 -2.99 -3.46 -12.79
N GLU A 20 -3.83 -4.39 -12.34
CA GLU A 20 -5.27 -4.17 -12.20
C GLU A 20 -5.67 -3.59 -10.83
N ARG A 21 -4.80 -3.69 -9.82
CA ARG A 21 -5.09 -3.27 -8.44
C ARG A 21 -3.97 -2.39 -7.91
N SER A 22 -4.33 -1.34 -7.17
CA SER A 22 -3.34 -0.49 -6.51
C SER A 22 -2.63 -1.27 -5.40
N PRO A 23 -1.29 -1.43 -5.46
CA PRO A 23 -0.53 -1.98 -4.34
C PRO A 23 -0.37 -0.95 -3.22
N ALA A 24 -0.41 -1.41 -1.98
CA ALA A 24 0.19 -0.71 -0.84
C ALA A 24 1.67 -1.11 -0.76
N THR A 25 2.57 -0.15 -0.63
CA THR A 25 4.00 -0.45 -0.45
C THR A 25 4.32 -0.50 1.03
N LEU A 26 4.97 -1.57 1.46
CA LEU A 26 5.38 -1.80 2.83
C LEU A 26 6.89 -2.02 2.89
N VAL A 27 7.47 -1.51 3.98
CA VAL A 27 8.85 -1.79 4.36
C VAL A 27 8.83 -2.32 5.78
N GLU A 28 9.39 -3.50 5.98
CA GLU A 28 9.57 -4.07 7.31
C GLU A 28 11.05 -4.21 7.65
N GLY A 29 11.42 -3.68 8.81
CA GLY A 29 12.75 -3.86 9.39
C GLY A 29 12.66 -4.71 10.65
N HIS A 30 13.43 -5.79 10.71
CA HIS A 30 13.41 -6.73 11.83
C HIS A 30 14.65 -6.52 12.70
N PHE A 31 14.44 -6.29 14.00
CA PHE A 31 15.55 -6.18 14.95
C PHE A 31 16.11 -7.58 15.30
N PRO A 32 17.33 -7.67 15.86
CA PRO A 32 17.85 -8.93 16.39
C PRO A 32 16.90 -9.55 17.41
N ASP A 33 16.82 -10.89 17.40
CA ASP A 33 15.91 -11.62 18.29
C ASP A 33 16.23 -11.43 19.77
N ARG A 34 15.15 -11.41 20.57
CA ARG A 34 15.21 -11.70 21.99
C ARG A 34 14.44 -12.99 22.26
N SER A 35 14.84 -13.71 23.30
CA SER A 35 14.39 -15.09 23.57
C SER A 35 12.87 -15.26 23.69
N ASP A 36 12.16 -14.22 24.12
CA ASP A 36 10.72 -14.23 24.40
C ASP A 36 9.92 -13.25 23.54
N ARG A 37 10.58 -12.43 22.70
CA ARG A 37 9.95 -11.31 21.99
C ARG A 37 10.60 -11.03 20.66
N ARG A 38 9.79 -10.62 19.69
CA ARG A 38 10.22 -10.07 18.39
C ARG A 38 9.80 -8.62 18.33
N SER A 39 10.74 -7.74 17.98
CA SER A 39 10.44 -6.37 17.62
C SER A 39 10.74 -6.13 16.15
N PHE A 40 9.87 -5.38 15.49
CA PHE A 40 10.04 -5.01 14.10
C PHE A 40 9.37 -3.67 13.82
N LEU A 41 9.89 -2.97 12.82
CA LEU A 41 9.34 -1.74 12.30
C LEU A 41 8.51 -2.06 11.06
N ARG A 42 7.37 -1.40 10.88
CA ARG A 42 6.58 -1.42 9.64
C ARG A 42 6.33 0.02 9.18
N ILE A 43 6.77 0.34 7.97
CA ILE A 43 6.44 1.59 7.28
C ILE A 43 5.42 1.27 6.19
N GLU A 44 4.27 1.92 6.25
CA GLU A 44 3.20 1.82 5.27
C GLU A 44 2.77 3.23 4.84
N GLY A 45 3.01 3.56 3.57
CA GLY A 45 2.80 4.93 3.10
C GLY A 45 3.60 5.92 3.93
N ASP A 46 2.91 6.87 4.58
CA ASP A 46 3.50 7.87 5.48
C ASP A 46 3.46 7.49 6.97
N THR A 47 2.81 6.37 7.29
CA THR A 47 2.71 5.89 8.68
C THR A 47 3.84 4.92 9.00
N CYS A 48 4.32 4.97 10.23
CA CYS A 48 5.37 4.11 10.73
C CYS A 48 5.00 3.57 12.10
N PHE A 49 5.12 2.26 12.27
CA PHE A 49 4.81 1.57 13.50
C PHE A 49 6.02 0.79 13.98
N LEU A 50 6.30 0.88 15.28
CA LEU A 50 7.15 -0.05 16.00
C LEU A 50 6.24 -1.10 16.63
N LEU A 51 6.48 -2.36 16.28
CA LEU A 51 5.68 -3.49 16.72
C LEU A 51 6.51 -4.37 17.65
N LEU A 52 5.88 -4.80 18.74
CA LEU A 52 6.42 -5.79 19.66
C LEU A 52 5.46 -6.98 19.71
N GLN A 53 5.98 -8.14 19.38
CA GLN A 53 5.24 -9.40 19.36
C GLN A 53 5.85 -10.34 20.39
N GLU A 54 5.05 -10.77 21.35
CA GLU A 54 5.47 -11.79 22.32
C GLU A 54 5.51 -13.17 21.66
N LEU A 55 6.52 -13.97 21.98
CA LEU A 55 6.67 -15.34 21.50
C LEU A 55 6.26 -16.29 22.62
N GLY A 56 5.05 -16.83 22.56
CA GLY A 56 4.55 -17.83 23.49
C GLY A 56 4.74 -19.25 22.98
N ALA A 57 4.59 -20.24 23.88
CA ALA A 57 4.60 -21.67 23.51
C ALA A 57 3.44 -22.06 22.57
N ASP A 58 2.35 -21.29 22.59
CA ASP A 58 1.14 -21.50 21.78
C ASP A 58 1.12 -20.64 20.49
N GLY A 59 2.26 -20.09 20.07
CA GLY A 59 2.40 -19.28 18.86
C GLY A 59 2.61 -17.78 19.13
N PRO A 60 2.45 -16.92 18.10
CA PRO A 60 2.58 -15.47 18.28
C PRO A 60 1.55 -14.97 19.29
N GLY A 61 2.05 -14.40 20.39
CA GLY A 61 1.26 -13.83 21.48
C GLY A 61 0.67 -12.46 21.13
N SER A 62 0.39 -11.65 22.15
CA SER A 62 -0.13 -10.30 21.93
C SER A 62 0.84 -9.43 21.12
N GLU A 63 0.28 -8.65 20.20
CA GLU A 63 1.01 -7.69 19.38
C GLU A 63 0.72 -6.28 19.89
N GLU A 64 1.75 -5.62 20.41
CA GLU A 64 1.71 -4.21 20.80
C GLU A 64 2.19 -3.35 19.63
N ARG A 65 1.49 -2.24 19.38
CA ARG A 65 1.77 -1.31 18.29
C ARG A 65 1.94 0.10 18.81
N VAL A 66 3.07 0.72 18.48
CA VAL A 66 3.36 2.11 18.82
C VAL A 66 3.64 2.87 17.53
N GLU A 67 2.92 3.96 17.31
CA GLU A 67 3.17 4.86 16.19
C GLU A 67 4.43 5.70 16.45
N VAL A 68 5.29 5.81 15.44
CA VAL A 68 6.51 6.62 15.48
C VAL A 68 6.56 7.50 14.24
N SER A 69 7.33 8.59 14.29
CA SER A 69 7.47 9.45 13.10
C SER A 69 8.21 8.70 11.99
N ARG A 70 7.87 9.02 10.73
CA ARG A 70 8.53 8.43 9.56
C ARG A 70 10.05 8.62 9.58
N ALA A 71 10.53 9.80 9.95
CA ALA A 71 11.95 10.10 10.06
C ALA A 71 12.66 9.21 11.10
N GLN A 72 12.01 8.93 12.23
CA GLN A 72 12.53 7.97 13.22
C GLN A 72 12.55 6.56 12.65
N GLY A 73 11.50 6.14 11.95
CA GLY A 73 11.43 4.84 11.29
C GLY A 73 12.57 4.62 10.29
N GLU A 74 12.84 5.61 9.44
CA GLU A 74 13.92 5.56 8.46
C GLU A 74 15.30 5.39 9.12
N VAL A 75 15.57 6.09 10.21
CA VAL A 75 16.81 5.91 11.00
C VAL A 75 16.85 4.54 11.68
N LEU A 76 15.72 4.05 12.19
CA LEU A 76 15.65 2.73 12.83
C LEU A 76 15.85 1.58 11.85
N LEU A 77 15.52 1.76 10.57
CA LEU A 77 15.79 0.75 9.54
C LEU A 77 17.28 0.45 9.38
N ASP A 78 18.17 1.42 9.63
CA ASP A 78 19.62 1.25 9.48
C ASP A 78 20.24 0.36 10.57
N VAL A 79 19.53 0.16 11.70
CA VAL A 79 19.98 -0.69 12.81
C VAL A 79 19.28 -2.06 12.83
N CYS A 80 18.37 -2.32 11.88
CA CYS A 80 17.71 -3.62 11.77
C CYS A 80 18.68 -4.71 11.30
N ALA A 81 18.49 -5.93 11.79
CA ALA A 81 19.26 -7.10 11.37
C ALA A 81 18.90 -7.57 9.95
N GLY A 82 17.68 -7.24 9.51
CA GLY A 82 17.18 -7.56 8.17
C GLY A 82 16.06 -6.61 7.77
N LYS A 83 15.85 -6.49 6.45
CA LYS A 83 14.81 -5.64 5.87
C LYS A 83 14.11 -6.35 4.72
N ALA A 84 12.79 -6.31 4.71
CA ALA A 84 11.97 -6.74 3.58
C ALA A 84 11.24 -5.54 2.98
N VAL A 85 11.21 -5.47 1.66
CA VAL A 85 10.38 -4.51 0.91
C VAL A 85 9.40 -5.31 0.10
N TYR A 86 8.12 -5.02 0.26
CA TYR A 86 7.07 -5.75 -0.43
C TYR A 86 5.84 -4.88 -0.70
N GLU A 87 5.06 -5.32 -1.67
CA GLU A 87 3.77 -4.74 -2.01
C GLU A 87 2.67 -5.66 -1.50
N ARG A 88 1.64 -5.10 -0.86
CA ARG A 88 0.42 -5.83 -0.49
C ARG A 88 -0.72 -5.36 -1.36
N ILE A 89 -1.41 -6.31 -1.97
CA ILE A 89 -2.51 -6.05 -2.89
C ILE A 89 -3.74 -6.80 -2.37
N ALA A 90 -4.70 -6.06 -1.82
CA ALA A 90 -5.95 -6.65 -1.36
C ALA A 90 -6.82 -7.08 -2.55
N LEU A 91 -7.30 -8.31 -2.48
CA LEU A 91 -8.23 -8.91 -3.41
C LEU A 91 -9.57 -9.15 -2.70
N ASP A 92 -10.67 -8.84 -3.39
CA ASP A 92 -11.98 -9.06 -2.79
C ASP A 92 -12.32 -10.53 -2.81
N ALA A 93 -12.50 -11.09 -1.61
CA ALA A 93 -13.07 -12.41 -1.45
C ALA A 93 -14.48 -12.32 -0.85
N ALA A 94 -15.24 -13.40 -1.04
CA ALA A 94 -16.59 -13.53 -0.52
C ALA A 94 -16.59 -14.19 0.87
N ASN A 95 -17.73 -14.09 1.56
CA ASN A 95 -18.02 -14.89 2.76
C ASN A 95 -17.03 -14.67 3.92
N GLY A 96 -16.57 -13.44 4.13
CA GLY A 96 -15.68 -13.08 5.24
C GLY A 96 -14.25 -13.60 5.10
N VAL A 97 -13.91 -14.24 3.99
CA VAL A 97 -12.54 -14.57 3.62
C VAL A 97 -11.88 -13.31 3.06
N SER A 98 -10.64 -13.04 3.46
CA SER A 98 -9.80 -12.00 2.86
C SER A 98 -8.69 -12.67 2.05
N VAL A 99 -8.41 -12.15 0.85
CA VAL A 99 -7.28 -12.60 0.04
C VAL A 99 -6.38 -11.40 -0.20
N GLU A 100 -5.09 -11.55 0.09
CA GLU A 100 -4.08 -10.52 -0.13
C GLU A 100 -2.91 -11.13 -0.91
N VAL A 101 -2.41 -10.40 -1.89
CA VAL A 101 -1.17 -10.79 -2.58
C VAL A 101 -0.02 -10.01 -1.98
N GLU A 102 0.97 -10.72 -1.45
CA GLU A 102 2.22 -10.15 -0.97
C GLU A 102 3.31 -10.39 -2.02
N ARG A 103 3.84 -9.32 -2.60
CA ARG A 103 4.91 -9.34 -3.59
C ARG A 103 6.17 -8.72 -3.01
N TYR A 104 7.12 -9.55 -2.62
CA TYR A 104 8.43 -9.12 -2.16
C TYR A 104 9.29 -8.66 -3.33
N THR A 105 10.00 -7.55 -3.14
CA THR A 105 10.92 -6.96 -4.12
C THR A 105 12.36 -6.93 -3.61
N ALA A 106 12.56 -6.93 -2.28
CA ALA A 106 13.86 -7.06 -1.64
C ALA A 106 13.75 -7.85 -0.31
N PRO A 107 14.78 -8.63 0.07
CA PRO A 107 16.03 -8.87 -0.66
C PRO A 107 15.88 -9.84 -1.85
N GLN A 108 14.75 -10.55 -1.94
CA GLN A 108 14.45 -11.46 -3.04
C GLN A 108 13.08 -11.15 -3.63
N VAL A 109 12.93 -11.38 -4.94
CA VAL A 109 11.64 -11.29 -5.62
C VAL A 109 10.90 -12.61 -5.46
N VAL A 110 9.84 -12.61 -4.66
CA VAL A 110 8.93 -13.75 -4.46
C VAL A 110 7.51 -13.22 -4.26
N SER A 111 6.49 -14.04 -4.52
CA SER A 111 5.11 -13.62 -4.36
C SER A 111 4.26 -14.72 -3.74
N TYR A 112 3.32 -14.32 -2.88
CA TYR A 112 2.40 -15.20 -2.21
C TYR A 112 0.98 -14.64 -2.26
N ALA A 113 0.00 -15.55 -2.25
CA ALA A 113 -1.37 -15.24 -1.89
C ALA A 113 -1.59 -15.65 -0.44
N LEU A 114 -1.88 -14.69 0.43
CA LEU A 114 -2.29 -14.91 1.81
C LEU A 114 -3.81 -14.88 1.87
N VAL A 115 -4.40 -15.94 2.43
CA VAL A 115 -5.84 -16.04 2.62
C VAL A 115 -6.12 -16.10 4.11
N THR A 116 -6.91 -15.15 4.60
CA THR A 116 -7.32 -15.07 6.00
C THR A 116 -8.78 -15.48 6.13
N PHE A 117 -9.03 -16.46 6.97
CA PHE A 117 -10.34 -17.05 7.27
C PHE A 117 -10.79 -16.64 8.67
N PRO A 118 -12.10 -16.45 8.88
CA PRO A 118 -12.65 -16.12 10.19
C PRO A 118 -12.54 -17.28 11.20
N ASP A 119 -12.60 -18.52 10.72
CA ASP A 119 -12.52 -19.74 11.53
C ASP A 119 -11.95 -20.92 10.71
N ASN A 120 -11.78 -22.06 11.38
CA ASN A 120 -11.21 -23.27 10.80
C ASN A 120 -12.14 -23.93 9.77
N ALA A 121 -13.46 -23.89 9.98
CA ALA A 121 -14.44 -24.48 9.06
C ALA A 121 -14.38 -23.81 7.67
N HIS A 122 -14.21 -22.50 7.62
CA HIS A 122 -13.99 -21.77 6.37
C HIS A 122 -12.66 -22.15 5.71
N ALA A 123 -11.60 -22.36 6.50
CA ALA A 123 -10.30 -22.76 5.98
C ALA A 123 -10.32 -24.17 5.35
N GLU A 124 -11.06 -25.12 5.94
CA GLU A 124 -11.25 -26.49 5.42
C GLU A 124 -12.16 -26.53 4.17
N ALA A 125 -13.19 -25.68 4.14
CA ALA A 125 -14.09 -25.56 3.00
C ALA A 125 -13.44 -24.84 1.81
N PHE A 126 -12.39 -24.06 2.03
CA PHE A 126 -11.74 -23.27 0.98
C PHE A 126 -11.15 -24.17 -0.11
N ARG A 127 -11.46 -23.81 -1.36
CA ARG A 127 -10.87 -24.39 -2.57
C ARG A 127 -10.04 -23.31 -3.25
N ALA A 128 -8.73 -23.51 -3.26
CA ALA A 128 -7.81 -22.57 -3.88
C ALA A 128 -8.10 -22.47 -5.39
N PRO A 129 -8.21 -21.25 -5.96
CA PRO A 129 -8.29 -21.07 -7.40
C PRO A 129 -7.12 -21.70 -8.12
N VAL A 130 -7.30 -22.12 -9.36
CA VAL A 130 -6.26 -22.84 -10.13
C VAL A 130 -5.04 -21.99 -10.47
N TRP A 131 -5.12 -20.67 -10.29
CA TRP A 131 -4.00 -19.74 -10.42
C TRP A 131 -3.15 -19.61 -9.14
N PHE A 132 -3.62 -20.16 -8.01
CA PHE A 132 -2.80 -20.34 -6.82
C PHE A 132 -1.79 -21.44 -7.07
N GLY A 133 -0.56 -21.25 -6.60
CA GLY A 133 0.43 -22.30 -6.55
C GLY A 133 0.27 -23.22 -5.34
N PRO A 134 1.27 -24.09 -5.10
CA PRO A 134 1.34 -24.92 -3.90
C PRO A 134 1.17 -24.12 -2.61
N GLU A 135 0.43 -24.70 -1.68
CA GLU A 135 0.29 -24.20 -0.32
C GLU A 135 1.62 -24.34 0.44
N VAL A 136 2.03 -23.27 1.11
CA VAL A 136 3.28 -23.17 1.89
C VAL A 136 3.00 -22.86 3.37
N SER A 137 1.72 -22.84 3.79
CA SER A 137 1.26 -22.47 5.14
C SER A 137 1.95 -23.24 6.26
N ALA A 138 2.33 -24.50 6.02
CA ALA A 138 2.92 -25.38 7.03
C ALA A 138 4.40 -25.09 7.35
N ASP A 139 5.11 -24.38 6.47
CA ASP A 139 6.56 -24.27 6.56
C ASP A 139 7.06 -22.96 7.20
N GLU A 140 6.19 -22.02 7.60
CA GLU A 140 6.53 -20.60 7.89
C GLU A 140 7.30 -19.87 6.76
N VAL A 141 7.73 -20.60 5.72
CA VAL A 141 8.49 -20.15 4.57
C VAL A 141 7.68 -19.05 3.87
N GLY A 142 8.25 -17.84 3.89
CA GLY A 142 7.64 -16.67 3.27
C GLY A 142 7.04 -15.65 4.22
N ASP A 143 7.20 -15.79 5.54
CA ASP A 143 7.01 -14.66 6.44
C ASP A 143 8.01 -13.52 6.13
N ALA A 144 7.56 -12.27 6.26
CA ALA A 144 8.34 -11.08 5.94
C ALA A 144 9.65 -11.05 6.72
N ARG A 145 9.63 -11.52 7.98
CA ARG A 145 10.82 -11.66 8.81
C ARG A 145 11.86 -12.62 8.22
N ARG A 146 11.44 -13.82 7.84
CA ARG A 146 12.34 -14.85 7.30
C ARG A 146 12.98 -14.35 6.00
N ILE A 147 12.19 -13.71 5.15
CA ILE A 147 12.67 -13.06 3.93
C ILE A 147 13.65 -11.92 4.25
N ALA A 148 13.33 -11.07 5.23
CA ALA A 148 14.19 -9.97 5.66
C ALA A 148 15.56 -10.45 6.16
N LEU A 149 15.61 -11.61 6.82
CA LEU A 149 16.82 -12.22 7.36
C LEU A 149 17.57 -13.11 6.34
N GLY A 150 17.16 -13.08 5.07
CA GLY A 150 17.89 -13.71 3.98
C GLY A 150 17.56 -15.18 3.76
N GLU A 151 16.49 -15.70 4.35
CA GLU A 151 15.97 -17.00 3.95
C GLU A 151 15.50 -16.95 2.50
N GLN A 152 15.90 -17.95 1.73
CA GLN A 152 15.59 -18.04 0.32
C GLN A 152 14.40 -18.99 0.11
N PRO A 153 13.16 -18.47 0.07
CA PRO A 153 12.05 -19.30 -0.32
C PRO A 153 12.22 -19.79 -1.75
N LYS A 154 11.75 -21.01 -2.00
CA LYS A 154 11.72 -21.57 -3.36
C LYS A 154 10.81 -20.70 -4.21
N LEU A 155 11.38 -20.11 -5.25
CA LEU A 155 10.60 -19.37 -6.22
C LEU A 155 9.64 -20.32 -6.93
N HIS A 156 8.36 -19.99 -6.91
CA HIS A 156 7.40 -20.74 -7.70
C HIS A 156 7.31 -20.14 -9.11
N ASP A 157 7.97 -20.82 -10.05
CA ASP A 157 7.81 -20.56 -11.48
C ASP A 157 6.89 -21.63 -12.10
N GLY A 158 5.63 -21.65 -11.65
CA GLY A 158 4.63 -22.58 -12.17
C GLY A 158 4.30 -22.27 -13.62
N ALA A 159 4.15 -23.32 -14.44
CA ALA A 159 3.67 -23.17 -15.80
C ALA A 159 2.30 -22.47 -15.81
N ILE A 160 2.25 -21.30 -16.45
CA ILE A 160 1.01 -20.55 -16.61
C ILE A 160 0.15 -21.29 -17.64
N THR A 161 -0.90 -21.95 -17.17
CA THR A 161 -1.87 -22.59 -18.04
C THR A 161 -2.94 -21.58 -18.45
N ASN A 162 -3.53 -21.74 -19.63
CA ASN A 162 -4.62 -20.86 -20.09
C ASN A 162 -5.79 -20.84 -19.10
N GLY A 163 -6.18 -22.01 -18.56
CA GLY A 163 -7.25 -22.08 -17.57
C GLY A 163 -6.95 -21.31 -16.28
N ALA A 164 -5.67 -21.25 -15.86
CA ALA A 164 -5.28 -20.41 -14.72
C ALA A 164 -5.30 -18.93 -15.03
N LEU A 165 -4.88 -18.53 -16.23
CA LEU A 165 -4.97 -17.14 -16.66
C LEU A 165 -6.43 -16.68 -16.76
N GLU A 166 -7.28 -17.46 -17.42
CA GLU A 166 -8.72 -17.18 -17.57
C GLU A 166 -9.40 -17.09 -16.20
N SER A 167 -9.15 -18.05 -15.30
CA SER A 167 -9.69 -18.02 -13.93
C SER A 167 -9.26 -16.78 -13.14
N LEU A 168 -8.03 -16.29 -13.33
CA LEU A 168 -7.57 -15.06 -12.70
C LEU A 168 -8.25 -13.82 -13.30
N ILE A 169 -8.38 -13.76 -14.63
CA ILE A 169 -9.07 -12.65 -15.31
C ILE A 169 -10.53 -12.58 -14.85
N ASP A 170 -11.25 -13.71 -14.87
CA ASP A 170 -12.63 -13.80 -14.37
C ASP A 170 -12.73 -13.29 -12.91
N TYR A 171 -11.78 -13.68 -12.06
CA TYR A 171 -11.73 -13.24 -10.67
C TYR A 171 -11.55 -11.72 -10.54
N LEU A 172 -10.69 -11.12 -11.38
CA LEU A 172 -10.45 -9.67 -11.39
C LEU A 172 -11.68 -8.91 -11.95
N GLU A 173 -12.31 -9.44 -12.99
CA GLU A 173 -13.49 -8.87 -13.67
C GLU A 173 -14.78 -8.95 -12.84
N GLN A 174 -14.96 -10.00 -12.03
CA GLN A 174 -16.11 -10.13 -11.13
C GLN A 174 -16.31 -8.91 -10.21
N ARG A 175 -15.25 -8.13 -9.92
CA ARG A 175 -15.38 -6.84 -9.23
C ARG A 175 -15.85 -5.72 -10.17
N MET A 176 -15.35 -5.62 -11.41
CA MET A 176 -15.81 -4.59 -12.34
C MET A 176 -17.32 -4.62 -12.48
N ASN A 177 -17.88 -5.83 -12.54
CA ASN A 177 -19.32 -6.04 -12.62
C ASN A 177 -20.04 -5.63 -11.31
N ARG A 178 -19.47 -5.91 -10.13
CA ARG A 178 -20.01 -5.44 -8.84
C ARG A 178 -19.96 -3.91 -8.68
N PHE A 179 -18.92 -3.25 -9.17
CA PHE A 179 -18.80 -1.79 -9.13
C PHE A 179 -19.75 -1.11 -10.12
N ALA A 180 -19.82 -1.61 -11.36
CA ALA A 180 -20.77 -1.13 -12.35
C ALA A 180 -22.22 -1.30 -11.88
N SER A 181 -22.55 -2.44 -11.26
CA SER A 181 -23.88 -2.69 -10.68
C SER A 181 -24.21 -1.73 -9.54
N ARG A 182 -23.27 -1.43 -8.63
CA ARG A 182 -23.51 -0.48 -7.52
C ARG A 182 -23.71 0.95 -8.02
N LEU A 183 -22.92 1.41 -8.99
CA LEU A 183 -23.11 2.73 -9.60
C LEU A 183 -24.45 2.82 -10.35
N ALA A 184 -24.89 1.73 -10.99
CA ALA A 184 -26.19 1.66 -11.65
C ALA A 184 -27.35 1.71 -10.63
N ASP A 185 -27.25 0.98 -9.52
CA ASP A 185 -28.25 0.98 -8.45
C ASP A 185 -28.31 2.32 -7.71
N ASP A 186 -27.18 2.96 -7.41
CA ASP A 186 -27.13 4.29 -6.79
C ASP A 186 -27.68 5.37 -7.74
N GLY A 187 -27.41 5.24 -9.04
CA GLY A 187 -27.98 6.08 -10.09
C GLY A 187 -29.50 5.91 -10.19
N ALA A 188 -30.00 4.67 -10.17
CA ALA A 188 -31.41 4.35 -10.21
C ALA A 188 -32.14 4.80 -8.93
N ALA A 189 -31.54 4.62 -7.75
CA ALA A 189 -32.07 5.09 -6.47
C ALA A 189 -32.11 6.63 -6.40
N SER A 190 -31.08 7.29 -6.93
CA SER A 190 -31.02 8.76 -7.04
C SER A 190 -32.05 9.30 -8.04
N ALA A 191 -32.26 8.62 -9.17
CA ALA A 191 -33.29 8.97 -10.15
C ALA A 191 -34.71 8.73 -9.60
N ALA A 192 -34.94 7.62 -8.90
CA ALA A 192 -36.20 7.33 -8.23
C ALA A 192 -36.52 8.36 -7.14
N ARG A 193 -35.51 8.81 -6.36
CA ARG A 193 -35.66 9.93 -5.39
C ARG A 193 -35.98 11.26 -6.06
N ARG A 194 -35.44 11.52 -7.26
CA ARG A 194 -35.78 12.73 -8.03
C ARG A 194 -37.21 12.70 -8.58
N LEU A 195 -37.69 11.53 -8.99
CA LEU A 195 -39.06 11.34 -9.50
C LEU A 195 -40.11 11.32 -8.39
N SER A 196 -39.75 10.89 -7.18
CA SER A 196 -40.63 10.92 -6.00
C SER A 196 -40.59 12.24 -5.22
N ARG A 197 -39.65 13.14 -5.54
CA ARG A 197 -39.69 14.53 -5.08
C ARG A 197 -40.70 15.29 -5.95
N ALA A 198 -41.93 15.43 -5.45
CA ALA A 198 -42.90 16.36 -6.01
C ALA A 198 -42.28 17.77 -6.12
N PRO A 199 -42.61 18.56 -7.16
CA PRO A 199 -42.07 19.90 -7.33
C PRO A 199 -42.52 20.76 -6.16
N GLU A 200 -41.61 20.98 -5.21
CA GLU A 200 -41.75 22.00 -4.19
C GLU A 200 -41.63 23.35 -4.91
N VAL A 201 -42.76 24.01 -5.07
CA VAL A 201 -42.83 25.39 -5.59
C VAL A 201 -41.93 26.25 -4.70
N PRO A 202 -40.90 26.92 -5.24
CA PRO A 202 -40.05 27.77 -4.43
C PRO A 202 -40.89 28.89 -3.80
N PRO A 203 -40.72 29.21 -2.51
CA PRO A 203 -41.33 30.40 -1.96
C PRO A 203 -40.75 31.62 -2.69
N VAL A 204 -41.65 32.46 -3.21
CA VAL A 204 -41.33 33.74 -3.85
C VAL A 204 -40.47 34.56 -2.88
N ALA A 205 -39.21 34.76 -3.25
CA ALA A 205 -38.30 35.63 -2.53
C ALA A 205 -38.79 37.08 -2.62
N ALA A 206 -38.92 37.74 -1.46
CA ALA A 206 -39.14 39.18 -1.38
C ALA A 206 -37.94 39.94 -1.99
N PRO A 207 -38.15 41.06 -2.68
CA PRO A 207 -37.09 41.77 -3.39
C PRO A 207 -36.13 42.50 -2.44
N ALA A 208 -34.83 42.31 -2.65
CA ALA A 208 -33.77 43.10 -2.02
C ALA A 208 -33.68 44.51 -2.66
N PRO A 209 -33.36 45.57 -1.89
CA PRO A 209 -33.20 46.92 -2.44
C PRO A 209 -31.90 47.11 -3.23
N ALA A 210 -31.98 47.99 -4.22
CA ALA A 210 -31.00 48.26 -5.29
C ALA A 210 -29.69 48.93 -4.82
N PRO A 211 -28.58 48.77 -5.58
CA PRO A 211 -27.32 49.47 -5.33
C PRO A 211 -27.34 50.89 -5.93
N VAL A 212 -26.88 51.89 -5.15
CA VAL A 212 -26.60 53.24 -5.64
C VAL A 212 -25.14 53.33 -6.08
N ALA A 213 -24.92 53.72 -7.33
CA ALA A 213 -23.61 53.94 -7.91
C ALA A 213 -23.08 55.37 -7.69
N ALA A 214 -21.82 55.42 -7.24
CA ALA A 214 -20.70 56.31 -7.59
C ALA A 214 -20.87 57.84 -7.67
N ARG A 215 -19.96 58.57 -6.99
CA ARG A 215 -19.20 59.72 -7.55
C ARG A 215 -17.80 59.88 -6.91
N SER A 216 -16.79 59.71 -7.76
CA SER A 216 -15.50 60.43 -7.99
C SER A 216 -14.68 61.12 -6.86
N SER A 217 -13.38 60.73 -6.83
CA SER A 217 -12.08 61.38 -6.49
C SER A 217 -11.98 62.93 -6.46
N PRO A 218 -10.97 63.58 -5.77
CA PRO A 218 -9.52 63.40 -6.06
C PRO A 218 -8.43 63.74 -4.98
N ALA A 219 -7.19 63.40 -5.37
CA ALA A 219 -5.88 64.07 -5.16
C ALA A 219 -5.02 63.87 -3.88
N ASP A 220 -3.75 63.54 -4.18
CA ASP A 220 -2.45 63.81 -3.53
C ASP A 220 -2.18 63.46 -2.06
N SER A 221 -1.20 62.57 -1.82
CA SER A 221 0.22 62.98 -1.69
C SER A 221 1.14 61.82 -1.23
N ASP A 222 2.28 61.72 -1.91
CA ASP A 222 3.63 61.34 -1.46
C ASP A 222 3.91 60.08 -0.62
N ALA A 223 4.67 59.15 -1.24
CA ALA A 223 5.97 58.61 -0.79
C ALA A 223 6.28 57.35 -1.63
N VAL A 224 7.04 57.45 -2.72
CA VAL A 224 8.50 57.24 -2.76
C VAL A 224 8.96 55.97 -2.02
N PHE A 225 9.15 54.86 -2.74
CA PHE A 225 10.43 54.14 -2.73
C PHE A 225 10.59 53.26 -3.97
N GLU A 226 11.43 53.73 -4.88
CA GLU A 226 12.02 52.96 -5.98
C GLU A 226 13.05 51.96 -5.43
N GLU A 227 12.98 50.73 -5.96
CA GLU A 227 14.10 50.05 -6.62
C GLU A 227 15.37 49.67 -5.81
N ARG A 228 15.68 48.35 -5.80
CA ARG A 228 16.92 47.78 -6.43
C ARG A 228 17.14 46.30 -6.06
N ARG A 229 17.00 45.43 -7.07
CA ARG A 229 18.01 44.37 -7.38
C ARG A 229 19.17 45.07 -8.14
N PRO A 230 20.40 44.53 -8.34
CA PRO A 230 20.74 43.11 -8.57
C PRO A 230 22.18 42.66 -8.16
N GLY A 231 22.58 41.43 -8.55
CA GLY A 231 23.99 41.00 -8.76
C GLY A 231 24.39 39.76 -7.94
N VAL A 232 24.28 38.53 -8.44
CA VAL A 232 25.20 37.81 -9.36
C VAL A 232 26.68 37.86 -8.94
N ARG A 233 27.24 36.68 -8.57
CA ARG A 233 28.56 36.20 -9.04
C ARG A 233 28.74 34.69 -8.78
N ARG A 234 28.85 33.93 -9.87
CA ARG A 234 29.67 32.71 -9.99
C ARG A 234 31.15 33.11 -10.15
N PRO A 235 32.09 32.21 -9.83
CA PRO A 235 32.86 31.48 -10.86
C PRO A 235 32.91 29.96 -10.54
N VAL A 236 32.81 29.00 -11.46
CA VAL A 236 33.67 28.55 -12.58
C VAL A 236 34.99 27.88 -12.13
N THR A 237 34.93 26.54 -12.15
CA THR A 237 35.93 25.48 -12.49
C THR A 237 37.38 25.55 -12.02
N THR A 238 37.86 24.42 -11.49
CA THR A 238 38.99 23.65 -12.07
C THR A 238 38.89 22.18 -11.68
N ALA A 239 39.01 21.32 -12.69
CA ALA A 239 39.28 19.89 -12.54
C ALA A 239 40.73 19.69 -12.07
N THR A 240 41.04 18.63 -11.33
CA THR A 240 42.24 17.79 -11.52
C THR A 240 42.07 16.50 -10.70
N SER A 241 41.94 15.37 -11.41
CA SER A 241 42.32 14.04 -10.92
C SER A 241 43.85 13.90 -11.11
N PRO A 242 44.55 13.17 -10.24
CA PRO A 242 45.29 12.02 -10.78
C PRO A 242 45.29 10.79 -9.85
N GLU A 243 44.87 9.67 -10.44
CA GLU A 243 45.64 8.44 -10.65
C GLU A 243 46.88 8.12 -9.78
N ALA A 244 46.81 6.91 -9.19
CA ALA A 244 47.84 5.90 -8.93
C ALA A 244 49.10 6.19 -8.08
N ARG A 245 49.33 5.29 -7.08
CA ARG A 245 50.54 4.43 -6.98
C ARG A 245 50.48 3.45 -5.81
N THR A 246 50.32 2.16 -6.13
CA THR A 246 51.04 1.04 -5.48
C THR A 246 52.50 1.10 -5.95
N PRO A 247 53.55 0.70 -5.18
CA PRO A 247 53.96 -0.72 -5.02
C PRO A 247 54.69 -0.99 -3.65
N PRO A 248 55.56 -2.01 -3.51
CA PRO A 248 55.28 -3.28 -2.85
C PRO A 248 56.00 -3.45 -1.49
N GLY A 249 55.51 -4.41 -0.70
CA GLY A 249 56.20 -5.05 0.42
C GLY A 249 55.73 -6.48 0.53
#